data_AF-A0ABC9Z0I2-F1
#
_entry.id   AF-A0ABC9Z0I2-F1
#
_cell.length_a   1.000
_cell.length_b   1.000
_cell.length_c   1.000
_cell.angle_alpha   90.00
_cell.angle_beta   90.00
_cell.angle_gamma   90.00
#
_symmetry.space_group_name_H-M   'P 1'
#
loop_
_entity.id
_entity.type
_entity.pdbx_description
1 polymer ?
#
loop_
_entity_poly.entity_id
_entity_poly.type
_entity_poly.pdbx_seq_one_letter_code
_entity_poly.pdbx_strand_id
1 'polypeptide(L)'
;MHGHDPGHEREQPEGPDEPGASRLLFDHDGHPTRPDRIPPVGIVAGRARFATARIGGAGGSLTAVSQRELVILGTASQVPTKQRNHNGYLLRWDREGLLFDPGEGTQRQMSFAGVAASGITRICITHFHGDHCFGLPGVLGRISLDGALHPVDVYFPASGEVFYERLIDSSAHNRQVELEPHPIGENGELPPPGADFTLRAARLSHPVETFGYRLDEPDSRRFVPERLRELGLSGPVVGELQRRGEVRVGDRTVTLDEVSE
;
A
#
# COMPACT_ATOMS: atom_id res chain seq x y z
N MET A 1 51.53 -59.53 -26.95
CA MET A 1 52.95 -59.14 -26.80
C MET A 1 53.02 -57.62 -26.89
N HIS A 2 53.71 -57.01 -25.92
CA HIS A 2 54.26 -55.63 -25.79
C HIS A 2 53.57 -54.45 -26.51
N GLY A 3 53.36 -53.26 -25.94
CA GLY A 3 53.83 -52.64 -24.70
C GLY A 3 53.98 -51.12 -24.91
N HIS A 4 53.66 -50.35 -23.86
CA HIS A 4 54.16 -49.01 -23.49
C HIS A 4 53.95 -47.73 -24.36
N ASP A 5 53.30 -46.75 -23.71
CA ASP A 5 53.36 -45.26 -23.81
C ASP A 5 54.81 -44.74 -23.47
N PRO A 6 55.28 -43.45 -23.54
CA PRO A 6 54.55 -42.15 -23.45
C PRO A 6 55.17 -40.88 -24.14
N GLY A 7 54.53 -39.70 -23.93
CA GLY A 7 55.18 -38.37 -23.83
C GLY A 7 54.82 -37.31 -24.91
N HIS A 8 53.96 -36.32 -24.59
CA HIS A 8 54.25 -34.88 -24.29
C HIS A 8 54.90 -34.09 -25.47
N GLU A 9 54.36 -32.96 -25.94
CA GLU A 9 54.42 -31.63 -25.30
C GLU A 9 53.33 -30.62 -25.78
N ARG A 10 53.30 -29.46 -25.11
CA ARG A 10 52.25 -28.44 -24.97
C ARG A 10 52.18 -27.43 -26.12
N GLU A 11 51.01 -26.80 -26.28
CA GLU A 11 50.84 -25.33 -26.37
C GLU A 11 49.34 -24.95 -26.24
N GLN A 12 49.02 -23.92 -25.43
CA GLN A 12 47.74 -23.21 -25.34
C GLN A 12 48.03 -21.70 -25.55
N PRO A 13 47.03 -20.78 -25.52
CA PRO A 13 45.89 -20.55 -26.44
C PRO A 13 45.86 -19.05 -26.89
N GLU A 14 44.91 -18.57 -27.71
CA GLU A 14 44.34 -17.19 -27.64
C GLU A 14 43.09 -17.02 -28.55
N GLY A 15 42.02 -16.42 -28.02
CA GLY A 15 40.89 -15.83 -28.77
C GLY A 15 39.48 -16.05 -28.15
N PRO A 16 38.56 -15.06 -28.18
CA PRO A 16 38.04 -14.45 -26.94
C PRO A 16 36.55 -14.68 -26.59
N ASP A 17 36.28 -14.48 -25.29
CA ASP A 17 35.09 -14.01 -24.52
C ASP A 17 33.64 -14.22 -25.00
N GLU A 18 32.86 -14.93 -24.18
CA GLU A 18 31.62 -14.49 -23.46
C GLU A 18 30.91 -15.70 -22.76
N PRO A 19 29.89 -15.54 -21.88
CA PRO A 19 29.91 -14.95 -20.54
C PRO A 19 29.34 -15.91 -19.45
N GLY A 20 29.58 -15.59 -18.17
CA GLY A 20 28.63 -15.91 -17.09
C GLY A 20 28.77 -17.26 -16.36
N ALA A 21 29.92 -17.53 -15.74
CA ALA A 21 30.01 -18.51 -14.65
C ALA A 21 29.96 -17.79 -13.29
N SER A 22 28.94 -18.11 -12.51
CA SER A 22 28.76 -17.75 -11.10
C SER A 22 30.02 -18.04 -10.28
N ARG A 23 30.69 -16.99 -9.80
CA ARG A 23 31.80 -17.13 -8.85
C ARG A 23 31.26 -17.48 -7.47
N LEU A 24 31.72 -18.60 -6.95
CA LEU A 24 31.43 -19.16 -5.63
C LEU A 24 31.81 -18.18 -4.51
N LEU A 25 30.96 -18.11 -3.48
CA LEU A 25 31.02 -17.23 -2.30
C LEU A 25 31.94 -17.76 -1.18
N PHE A 26 33.08 -18.35 -1.54
CA PHE A 26 34.04 -18.87 -0.57
C PHE A 26 35.47 -18.64 -1.07
N ASP A 27 36.38 -18.30 -0.17
CA ASP A 27 37.81 -18.28 -0.48
C ASP A 27 38.37 -19.71 -0.67
N HIS A 28 39.65 -19.81 -1.02
CA HIS A 28 40.30 -21.10 -1.28
C HIS A 28 40.25 -22.06 -0.06
N ASP A 29 40.01 -21.51 1.14
CA ASP A 29 40.01 -22.22 2.42
C ASP A 29 38.57 -22.50 2.94
N GLY A 30 37.52 -22.10 2.22
CA GLY A 30 36.13 -22.44 2.52
C GLY A 30 35.42 -21.50 3.51
N HIS A 31 35.91 -20.28 3.71
CA HIS A 31 35.26 -19.29 4.58
C HIS A 31 34.37 -18.31 3.81
N PRO A 32 33.20 -17.91 4.36
CA PRO A 32 32.33 -16.93 3.72
C PRO A 32 32.96 -15.54 3.79
N THR A 33 33.19 -14.91 2.64
CA THR A 33 33.68 -13.54 2.57
C THR A 33 32.60 -12.57 3.06
N ARG A 34 32.86 -11.82 4.14
CA ARG A 34 31.96 -10.76 4.61
C ARG A 34 31.95 -9.61 3.59
N PRO A 35 30.80 -9.15 3.08
CA PRO A 35 30.76 -7.96 2.26
C PRO A 35 30.86 -6.72 3.17
N ASP A 36 32.01 -6.05 3.10
CA ASP A 36 32.14 -4.70 3.63
C ASP A 36 31.22 -3.73 2.87
N ARG A 37 30.53 -2.91 3.66
CA ARG A 37 29.77 -1.68 3.34
C ARG A 37 29.73 -1.27 1.87
N ILE A 38 28.56 -1.41 1.25
CA ILE A 38 28.21 -0.79 -0.04
C ILE A 38 28.12 0.74 0.15
N PRO A 39 28.82 1.56 -0.64
CA PRO A 39 28.71 3.02 -0.56
C PRO A 39 27.40 3.53 -1.18
N PRO A 40 26.86 4.67 -0.73
CA PRO A 40 25.60 5.20 -1.25
C PRO A 40 25.79 5.72 -2.69
N VAL A 41 24.89 5.30 -3.59
CA VAL A 41 24.80 5.83 -4.95
C VAL A 41 23.96 7.10 -4.92
N GLY A 42 24.52 8.21 -5.43
CA GLY A 42 23.88 9.52 -5.44
C GLY A 42 22.59 9.55 -6.28
N ILE A 43 21.53 10.12 -5.71
CA ILE A 43 20.23 10.31 -6.36
C ILE A 43 20.19 11.68 -7.04
N VAL A 44 19.91 11.70 -8.35
CA VAL A 44 19.48 12.92 -9.05
C VAL A 44 17.97 13.06 -8.86
N ALA A 45 17.55 14.09 -8.14
CA ALA A 45 16.15 14.39 -7.87
C ALA A 45 15.43 14.93 -9.12
N GLY A 46 14.69 14.07 -9.82
CA GLY A 46 13.71 14.46 -10.83
C GLY A 46 12.33 14.65 -10.18
N ARG A 47 11.83 15.89 -10.10
CA ARG A 47 10.47 16.17 -9.63
C ARG A 47 9.45 15.73 -10.69
N ALA A 48 8.77 14.61 -10.48
CA ALA A 48 7.55 14.28 -11.22
C ALA A 48 6.33 14.83 -10.47
N ARG A 49 5.60 15.77 -11.09
CA ARG A 49 4.31 16.26 -10.60
C ARG A 49 3.22 15.33 -11.14
N PHE A 50 2.46 14.68 -10.27
CA PHE A 50 1.21 14.04 -10.67
C PHE A 50 0.09 15.08 -10.63
N ALA A 51 -0.38 15.45 -11.82
CA ALA A 51 -1.62 16.18 -11.99
C ALA A 51 -2.48 15.43 -13.01
N THR A 52 -3.43 14.64 -12.53
CA THR A 52 -4.60 14.24 -13.33
C THR A 52 -5.72 15.22 -13.03
N ALA A 53 -5.58 16.46 -13.53
CA ALA A 53 -6.68 17.40 -13.63
C ALA A 53 -7.37 17.18 -14.98
N ARG A 54 -8.62 16.69 -14.96
CA ARG A 54 -9.51 16.87 -16.11
C ARG A 54 -9.94 18.33 -16.11
N ILE A 55 -9.45 19.08 -17.09
CA ILE A 55 -9.86 20.47 -17.32
C ILE A 55 -11.27 20.44 -17.90
N GLY A 56 -12.26 20.80 -17.09
CA GLY A 56 -13.60 21.12 -17.54
C GLY A 56 -14.01 22.48 -16.98
N GLY A 57 -14.11 23.48 -17.85
CA GLY A 57 -14.89 24.70 -17.65
C GLY A 57 -14.41 25.68 -16.57
N ALA A 58 -14.20 26.93 -16.97
CA ALA A 58 -13.81 28.04 -16.11
C ALA A 58 -14.74 28.20 -14.87
N GLY A 59 -14.14 28.25 -13.67
CA GLY A 59 -14.79 28.73 -12.44
C GLY A 59 -15.25 27.69 -11.42
N GLY A 60 -14.98 26.39 -11.61
CA GLY A 60 -15.40 25.34 -10.67
C GLY A 60 -14.40 25.11 -9.53
N SER A 61 -14.86 25.24 -8.28
CA SER A 61 -14.22 24.58 -7.13
C SER A 61 -13.98 23.11 -7.49
N LEU A 62 -12.74 22.62 -7.34
CA LEU A 62 -12.38 21.21 -7.52
C LEU A 62 -13.14 20.40 -6.46
N THR A 63 -14.37 20.01 -6.76
CA THR A 63 -15.07 18.98 -6.00
C THR A 63 -14.36 17.68 -6.32
N ALA A 64 -13.49 17.25 -5.40
CA ALA A 64 -12.91 15.92 -5.45
C ALA A 64 -14.07 14.92 -5.57
N VAL A 65 -14.11 14.16 -6.65
CA VAL A 65 -15.10 13.09 -6.81
C VAL A 65 -14.75 12.05 -5.76
N SER A 66 -15.72 11.69 -4.92
CA SER A 66 -15.49 10.63 -3.94
C SER A 66 -15.22 9.31 -4.66
N GLN A 67 -14.09 8.67 -4.36
CA GLN A 67 -13.73 7.38 -4.94
C GLN A 67 -13.83 6.32 -3.85
N ARG A 68 -14.84 5.46 -3.96
CA ARG A 68 -15.04 4.29 -3.09
C ARG A 68 -15.04 3.03 -3.95
N GLU A 69 -14.00 2.22 -3.84
CA GLU A 69 -13.89 0.99 -4.64
C GLU A 69 -13.16 -0.10 -3.86
N LEU A 70 -13.72 -1.32 -3.85
CA LEU A 70 -13.06 -2.50 -3.33
C LEU A 70 -12.55 -3.36 -4.48
N VAL A 71 -11.23 -3.49 -4.59
CA VAL A 71 -10.56 -4.37 -5.54
C VAL A 71 -10.16 -5.65 -4.82
N ILE A 72 -10.76 -6.76 -5.24
CA ILE A 72 -10.46 -8.09 -4.69
C ILE A 72 -9.27 -8.67 -5.45
N LEU A 73 -8.12 -8.76 -4.79
CA LEU A 73 -6.88 -9.27 -5.39
C LEU A 73 -6.75 -10.80 -5.19
N GLY A 74 -7.27 -11.32 -4.09
CA GLY A 74 -7.38 -12.75 -3.87
C GLY A 74 -8.26 -13.11 -2.68
N THR A 75 -8.69 -14.37 -2.64
CA THR A 75 -9.77 -14.84 -1.75
C THR A 75 -9.60 -16.27 -1.26
N ALA A 76 -8.55 -16.97 -1.68
CA ALA A 76 -8.23 -18.31 -1.19
C ALA A 76 -7.55 -18.23 0.18
N SER A 77 -7.84 -19.19 1.04
CA SER A 77 -7.17 -19.35 2.33
C SER A 77 -6.25 -20.57 2.30
N GLN A 78 -5.13 -20.48 3.01
CA GLN A 78 -4.02 -21.42 3.16
C GLN A 78 -3.27 -21.80 1.88
N VAL A 79 -3.97 -22.20 0.83
CA VAL A 79 -3.38 -22.68 -0.43
C VAL A 79 -4.07 -21.97 -1.60
N PRO A 80 -3.33 -21.31 -2.51
CA PRO A 80 -3.92 -20.66 -3.65
C PRO A 80 -4.32 -21.72 -4.69
N THR A 81 -5.29 -21.37 -5.53
CA THR A 81 -5.73 -22.22 -6.64
C THR A 81 -5.36 -21.57 -7.96
N LYS A 82 -5.56 -22.29 -9.07
CA LYS A 82 -5.37 -21.73 -10.42
C LYS A 82 -6.21 -20.48 -10.67
N GLN A 83 -7.36 -20.33 -10.00
CA GLN A 83 -8.32 -19.25 -10.21
C GLN A 83 -8.37 -18.23 -9.05
N ARG A 84 -7.81 -18.56 -7.89
CA ARG A 84 -7.92 -17.73 -6.68
C ARG A 84 -6.57 -17.63 -5.99
N ASN A 85 -6.02 -16.42 -5.94
CA ASN A 85 -4.83 -16.12 -5.15
C ASN A 85 -5.16 -16.17 -3.64
N HIS A 86 -4.12 -16.22 -2.80
CA HIS A 86 -4.21 -15.93 -1.36
C HIS A 86 -4.94 -14.63 -1.07
N ASN A 87 -5.35 -14.42 0.18
CA ASN A 87 -6.03 -13.20 0.60
C ASN A 87 -5.27 -11.94 0.16
N GLY A 88 -6.03 -10.89 -0.15
CA GLY A 88 -5.53 -9.62 -0.62
C GLY A 88 -6.68 -8.75 -1.11
N TYR A 89 -6.88 -7.60 -0.49
CA TYR A 89 -7.98 -6.69 -0.81
C TYR A 89 -7.49 -5.26 -0.77
N LEU A 90 -7.70 -4.49 -1.84
CA LEU A 90 -7.42 -3.06 -1.83
C LEU A 90 -8.73 -2.28 -1.73
N LEU A 91 -8.90 -1.52 -0.66
CA LEU A 91 -9.96 -0.52 -0.55
C LEU A 91 -9.40 0.84 -0.96
N ARG A 92 -9.97 1.40 -2.02
CA ARG A 92 -9.75 2.79 -2.43
C ARG A 92 -10.76 3.68 -1.72
N TRP A 93 -10.25 4.70 -1.05
CA TRP A 93 -11.02 5.65 -0.27
C TRP A 93 -10.50 7.07 -0.53
N ASP A 94 -10.98 7.69 -1.60
CA ASP A 94 -10.53 8.97 -2.16
C ASP A 94 -9.05 8.95 -2.51
N ARG A 95 -8.22 9.53 -1.65
CA ARG A 95 -6.76 9.60 -1.81
C ARG A 95 -6.05 8.47 -1.09
N GLU A 96 -6.78 7.67 -0.33
CA GLU A 96 -6.26 6.60 0.49
C GLU A 96 -6.40 5.25 -0.22
N GLY A 97 -5.37 4.43 -0.12
CA GLY A 97 -5.37 3.04 -0.59
C GLY A 97 -5.00 2.12 0.56
N LEU A 98 -5.99 1.40 1.09
CA LEU A 98 -5.82 0.47 2.20
C LEU A 98 -5.71 -0.95 1.65
N LEU A 99 -4.53 -1.55 1.75
CA LEU A 99 -4.29 -2.93 1.37
C LEU A 99 -4.42 -3.85 2.59
N PHE A 100 -5.40 -4.73 2.55
CA PHE A 100 -5.63 -5.75 3.58
C PHE A 100 -5.00 -7.07 3.17
N ASP A 101 -4.26 -7.67 4.11
CA ASP A 101 -3.70 -9.01 4.04
C ASP A 101 -3.00 -9.32 2.71
N PRO A 102 -1.85 -8.70 2.40
CA PRO A 102 -1.11 -9.05 1.20
C PRO A 102 -0.52 -10.47 1.30
N GLY A 103 -1.31 -11.47 0.94
CA GLY A 103 -0.86 -12.86 0.78
C GLY A 103 0.07 -13.01 -0.44
N GLU A 104 0.79 -14.13 -0.51
CA GLU A 104 1.71 -14.40 -1.62
C GLU A 104 1.02 -14.19 -2.99
N GLY A 105 1.71 -13.55 -3.94
CA GLY A 105 1.18 -13.25 -5.27
C GLY A 105 0.40 -11.93 -5.38
N THR A 106 0.17 -11.20 -4.28
CA THR A 106 -0.59 -9.92 -4.28
C THR A 106 -0.06 -8.91 -5.30
N GLN A 107 1.26 -8.70 -5.40
CA GLN A 107 1.84 -7.77 -6.40
C GLN A 107 1.51 -8.13 -7.86
N ARG A 108 1.38 -9.43 -8.16
CA ARG A 108 1.01 -9.92 -9.50
C ARG A 108 -0.48 -9.66 -9.75
N GLN A 109 -1.32 -9.90 -8.75
CA GLN A 109 -2.75 -9.62 -8.80
C GLN A 109 -3.03 -8.13 -8.98
N MET A 110 -2.25 -7.25 -8.34
CA MET A 110 -2.32 -5.81 -8.57
C MET A 110 -2.05 -5.46 -10.04
N SER A 111 -1.07 -6.11 -10.67
CA SER A 111 -0.74 -5.88 -12.08
C SER A 111 -1.91 -6.28 -13.01
N PHE A 112 -2.59 -7.40 -12.73
CA PHE A 112 -3.79 -7.78 -13.50
C PHE A 112 -4.97 -6.84 -13.29
N ALA A 113 -5.11 -6.31 -12.08
CA ALA A 113 -6.18 -5.39 -11.72
C ALA A 113 -5.91 -3.93 -12.12
N GLY A 114 -4.74 -3.62 -12.72
CA GLY A 114 -4.35 -2.25 -13.05
C GLY A 114 -4.17 -1.36 -11.81
N VAL A 115 -3.77 -1.95 -10.67
CA VAL A 115 -3.53 -1.24 -9.42
C VAL A 115 -2.08 -0.79 -9.35
N ALA A 116 -1.84 0.51 -9.21
CA ALA A 116 -0.53 1.07 -8.94
C ALA A 116 -0.17 0.91 -7.46
N ALA A 117 1.06 0.47 -7.15
CA ALA A 117 1.49 0.27 -5.77
C ALA A 117 1.73 1.61 -5.05
N SER A 118 2.11 2.66 -5.79
CA SER A 118 2.28 4.02 -5.29
C SER A 118 1.00 4.68 -4.77
N GLY A 119 -0.18 4.06 -4.96
CA GLY A 119 -1.43 4.51 -4.35
C GLY A 119 -1.73 3.87 -2.99
N ILE A 120 -0.91 2.92 -2.51
CA ILE A 120 -1.11 2.26 -1.22
C ILE A 120 -0.56 3.17 -0.12
N THR A 121 -1.45 3.75 0.67
CA THR A 121 -1.10 4.59 1.82
C THR A 121 -1.05 3.80 3.12
N ARG A 122 -1.79 2.67 3.19
CA ARG A 122 -1.92 1.86 4.41
C ARG A 122 -1.91 0.38 4.09
N ILE A 123 -1.28 -0.41 4.95
CA ILE A 123 -1.30 -1.86 4.90
C ILE A 123 -1.86 -2.37 6.24
N CYS A 124 -2.86 -3.25 6.18
CA CYS A 124 -3.54 -3.80 7.34
C CYS A 124 -3.42 -5.33 7.32
N ILE A 125 -2.66 -5.90 8.24
CA ILE A 125 -2.48 -7.36 8.38
C ILE A 125 -3.37 -7.83 9.52
N THR A 126 -4.38 -8.64 9.21
CA THR A 126 -5.29 -9.19 10.21
C THR A 126 -4.59 -10.15 11.15
N HIS A 127 -3.72 -11.03 10.62
CA HIS A 127 -2.90 -11.97 11.37
C HIS A 127 -1.73 -12.52 10.55
N PHE A 128 -0.77 -13.17 11.22
CA PHE A 128 0.47 -13.67 10.60
C PHE A 128 0.41 -15.15 10.20
N HIS A 129 -0.63 -15.54 9.47
CA HIS A 129 -0.54 -16.73 8.63
C HIS A 129 0.01 -16.37 7.24
N GLY A 130 0.72 -17.31 6.61
CA GLY A 130 1.44 -17.06 5.36
C GLY A 130 0.54 -16.59 4.22
N ASP A 131 -0.69 -17.10 4.15
CA ASP A 131 -1.70 -16.71 3.16
C ASP A 131 -2.26 -15.29 3.36
N HIS A 132 -1.84 -14.58 4.41
CA HIS A 132 -2.20 -13.17 4.67
C HIS A 132 -1.01 -12.21 4.61
N CYS A 133 0.24 -12.68 4.69
CA CYS A 133 1.39 -11.79 4.84
C CYS A 133 2.60 -12.08 3.94
N PHE A 134 2.70 -13.25 3.29
CA PHE A 134 3.88 -13.57 2.47
C PHE A 134 4.04 -12.71 1.22
N GLY A 135 2.99 -12.00 0.80
CA GLY A 135 3.06 -11.01 -0.28
C GLY A 135 3.62 -9.67 0.15
N LEU A 136 3.68 -9.37 1.45
CA LEU A 136 4.13 -8.08 1.98
C LEU A 136 5.50 -7.66 1.42
N PRO A 137 6.56 -8.49 1.42
CA PRO A 137 7.88 -8.06 0.97
C PRO A 137 7.87 -7.63 -0.51
N GLY A 138 7.15 -8.39 -1.35
CA GLY A 138 7.03 -8.09 -2.78
C GLY A 138 6.25 -6.82 -3.05
N VAL A 139 5.19 -6.56 -2.28
CA VAL A 139 4.42 -5.31 -2.36
C VAL A 139 5.29 -4.12 -1.95
N LEU A 140 6.02 -4.21 -0.83
CA LEU A 140 6.90 -3.13 -0.35
C LEU A 140 8.04 -2.81 -1.33
N GLY A 141 8.65 -3.85 -1.90
CA GLY A 141 9.63 -3.68 -2.98
C GLY A 141 9.02 -2.97 -4.18
N ARG A 142 7.78 -3.31 -4.55
CA ARG A 142 7.07 -2.65 -5.65
C ARG A 142 6.73 -1.19 -5.34
N ILE A 143 6.30 -0.87 -4.13
CA ILE A 143 6.05 0.52 -3.69
C ILE A 143 7.33 1.36 -3.82
N SER A 144 8.48 0.81 -3.39
CA SER A 144 9.78 1.48 -3.51
C SER A 144 10.19 1.69 -4.98
N LEU A 145 9.99 0.69 -5.84
CA LEU A 145 10.28 0.77 -7.27
C LEU A 145 9.38 1.77 -8.01
N ASP A 146 8.11 1.85 -7.63
CA ASP A 146 7.14 2.80 -8.20
C ASP A 146 7.40 4.25 -7.70
N GLY A 147 8.33 4.45 -6.76
CA GLY A 147 8.78 5.76 -6.31
C GLY A 147 7.75 6.52 -5.46
N ALA A 148 7.01 5.82 -4.59
CA ALA A 148 6.08 6.46 -3.67
C ALA A 148 6.79 7.52 -2.80
N LEU A 149 6.19 8.70 -2.68
CA LEU A 149 6.77 9.86 -1.98
C LEU A 149 6.12 10.15 -0.63
N HIS A 150 5.35 9.20 -0.11
CA HIS A 150 4.65 9.29 1.18
C HIS A 150 5.03 8.08 2.04
N PRO A 151 4.97 8.21 3.38
CA PRO A 151 5.08 7.06 4.26
C PRO A 151 3.89 6.08 4.02
N VAL A 152 4.08 4.84 4.45
CA VAL A 152 3.02 3.82 4.45
C VAL A 152 2.81 3.35 5.88
N ASP A 153 1.61 3.58 6.41
CA ASP A 153 1.21 3.09 7.73
C ASP A 153 0.94 1.58 7.65
N VAL A 154 1.56 0.80 8.54
CA VAL A 154 1.42 -0.66 8.58
C VAL A 154 0.82 -1.09 9.92
N TYR A 155 -0.43 -1.53 9.91
CA TYR A 155 -1.16 -2.00 11.09
C TYR A 155 -1.15 -3.52 11.16
N PHE A 156 -0.83 -4.08 12.32
CA PHE A 156 -0.71 -5.54 12.50
C PHE A 156 -0.85 -5.94 13.98
N PRO A 157 -1.19 -7.20 14.32
CA PRO A 157 -1.18 -7.68 15.70
C PRO A 157 0.19 -7.50 16.36
N ALA A 158 0.21 -6.89 17.56
CA ALA A 158 1.45 -6.66 18.30
C ALA A 158 2.23 -7.96 18.55
N SER A 159 1.55 -9.09 18.74
CA SER A 159 2.21 -10.39 18.91
C SER A 159 3.02 -10.85 17.68
N GLY A 160 2.80 -10.22 16.52
CA GLY A 160 3.41 -10.57 15.25
C GLY A 160 4.56 -9.66 14.80
N GLU A 161 5.00 -8.73 15.64
CA GLU A 161 6.09 -7.79 15.33
C GLU A 161 7.34 -8.48 14.79
N VAL A 162 7.75 -9.60 15.39
CA VAL A 162 8.89 -10.40 14.92
C VAL A 162 8.73 -10.91 13.48
N PHE A 163 7.50 -11.21 13.04
CA PHE A 163 7.23 -11.65 11.67
C PHE A 163 7.22 -10.47 10.71
N TYR A 164 6.64 -9.34 11.13
CA TYR A 164 6.68 -8.09 10.38
C TYR A 164 8.14 -7.69 10.08
N GLU A 165 8.99 -7.59 11.10
CA GLU A 165 10.42 -7.25 10.95
C GLU A 165 11.15 -8.18 9.96
N ARG A 166 10.93 -9.49 10.09
CA ARG A 166 11.52 -10.48 9.18
C ARG A 166 11.02 -10.34 7.75
N LEU A 167 9.75 -10.00 7.53
CA LEU A 167 9.17 -9.85 6.20
C LEU A 167 9.71 -8.59 5.52
N ILE A 168 9.74 -7.45 6.23
CA ILE A 168 10.23 -6.19 5.66
C ILE A 168 11.73 -6.25 5.32
N ASP A 169 12.50 -7.10 6.00
CA ASP A 169 13.94 -7.28 5.77
C ASP A 169 14.29 -8.67 5.16
N SER A 170 13.33 -9.33 4.52
CA SER A 170 13.48 -10.70 4.00
C SER A 170 14.39 -10.83 2.77
N SER A 171 14.80 -9.73 2.15
CA SER A 171 15.69 -9.71 0.99
C SER A 171 16.49 -8.41 0.92
N ALA A 172 17.59 -8.43 0.16
CA ALA A 172 18.30 -7.21 -0.16
C ALA A 172 17.44 -6.34 -1.10
N HIS A 173 16.90 -5.24 -0.57
CA HIS A 173 16.17 -4.26 -1.36
C HIS A 173 16.54 -2.84 -0.94
N ASN A 174 16.34 -1.90 -1.87
CA ASN A 174 16.51 -0.49 -1.59
C ASN A 174 15.19 0.08 -1.05
N ARG A 175 15.11 0.23 0.27
CA ARG A 175 13.93 0.75 0.96
C ARG A 175 13.83 2.26 0.78
N GLN A 176 13.22 2.68 -0.33
CA GLN A 176 12.98 4.10 -0.63
C GLN A 176 11.72 4.62 0.08
N VAL A 177 10.77 3.74 0.40
CA VAL A 177 9.55 4.10 1.13
C VAL A 177 9.77 4.05 2.64
N GLU A 178 9.31 5.07 3.34
CA GLU A 178 9.24 5.09 4.80
C GLU A 178 8.02 4.27 5.27
N LEU A 179 8.21 3.33 6.20
CA LEU A 179 7.10 2.58 6.78
C LEU A 179 6.92 3.01 8.23
N GLU A 180 5.66 3.27 8.62
CA GLU A 180 5.28 3.59 9.99
C GLU A 180 4.56 2.38 10.60
N PRO A 181 5.20 1.60 11.50
CA PRO A 181 4.58 0.44 12.10
C PRO A 181 3.62 0.81 13.24
N HIS A 182 2.42 0.23 13.22
CA HIS A 182 1.37 0.40 14.22
C HIS A 182 0.96 -0.97 14.81
N PRO A 183 1.74 -1.54 15.76
CA PRO A 183 1.36 -2.78 16.43
C PRO A 183 0.08 -2.61 17.27
N ILE A 184 -0.87 -3.53 17.12
CA ILE A 184 -2.19 -3.48 17.76
C ILE A 184 -2.25 -4.52 18.88
N GLY A 185 -2.42 -4.06 20.13
CA GLY A 185 -2.63 -4.94 21.29
C GLY A 185 -4.10 -5.05 21.74
N GLU A 186 -4.92 -4.06 21.42
CA GLU A 186 -6.27 -3.92 22.00
C GLU A 186 -7.30 -3.50 20.94
N ASN A 187 -8.58 -3.63 21.29
CA ASN A 187 -9.67 -3.12 20.46
C ASN A 187 -9.69 -1.59 20.54
N GLY A 188 -10.03 -0.92 19.44
CA GLY A 188 -10.20 0.53 19.47
C GLY A 188 -9.97 1.21 18.13
N GLU A 189 -9.95 2.53 18.18
CA GLU A 189 -9.57 3.37 17.06
C GLU A 189 -8.07 3.29 16.82
N LEU A 190 -7.69 3.17 15.55
CA LEU A 190 -6.32 3.23 15.08
C LEU A 190 -6.09 4.65 14.55
N PRO A 191 -4.91 5.26 14.78
CA PRO A 191 -4.60 6.56 14.20
C PRO A 191 -4.60 6.42 12.68
N PRO A 192 -5.40 7.19 11.91
CA PRO A 192 -5.30 7.21 10.46
C PRO A 192 -4.84 8.62 10.02
N PRO A 193 -3.54 8.97 10.17
CA PRO A 193 -3.08 10.34 9.96
C PRO A 193 -3.46 10.87 8.58
N GLY A 194 -4.18 11.99 8.55
CA GLY A 194 -4.57 12.67 7.31
C GLY A 194 -5.74 12.03 6.54
N ALA A 195 -6.36 10.98 7.07
CA ALA A 195 -7.52 10.35 6.45
C ALA A 195 -8.84 10.97 6.92
N ASP A 196 -9.81 11.07 6.01
CA ASP A 196 -11.16 11.57 6.27
C ASP A 196 -12.11 10.45 6.78
N PHE A 197 -11.58 9.43 7.45
CA PHE A 197 -12.32 8.31 8.03
C PHE A 197 -11.71 7.86 9.36
N THR A 198 -12.49 7.14 10.16
CA THR A 198 -11.96 6.44 11.35
C THR A 198 -11.69 4.98 11.02
N LEU A 199 -10.48 4.50 11.31
CA LEU A 199 -10.14 3.08 11.25
C LEU A 199 -10.22 2.48 12.66
N ARG A 200 -10.86 1.33 12.82
CA ARG A 200 -10.99 0.62 14.09
C ARG A 200 -10.53 -0.82 13.96
N ALA A 201 -9.89 -1.34 15.01
CA ALA A 201 -9.53 -2.74 15.15
C ALA A 201 -10.40 -3.42 16.22
N ALA A 202 -10.81 -4.65 15.95
CA ALA A 202 -11.47 -5.51 16.92
C ALA A 202 -10.88 -6.93 16.86
N ARG A 203 -10.51 -7.46 18.02
CA ARG A 203 -9.95 -8.80 18.17
C ARG A 203 -10.99 -9.85 17.75
N LEU A 204 -10.56 -10.83 16.96
CA LEU A 204 -11.38 -11.92 16.45
C LEU A 204 -11.00 -13.25 17.12
N SER A 205 -11.91 -14.23 17.06
CA SER A 205 -11.65 -15.59 17.51
C SER A 205 -10.91 -16.37 16.43
N HIS A 206 -9.62 -16.63 16.64
CA HIS A 206 -8.74 -17.37 15.73
C HIS A 206 -7.55 -17.98 16.52
N PRO A 207 -6.85 -19.01 16.01
CA PRO A 207 -5.77 -19.67 16.76
C PRO A 207 -4.55 -18.80 17.08
N VAL A 208 -4.28 -17.79 16.23
CA VAL A 208 -3.27 -16.77 16.48
C VAL A 208 -3.93 -15.42 16.71
N GLU A 209 -3.22 -14.48 17.31
CA GLU A 209 -3.75 -13.13 17.51
C GLU A 209 -4.21 -12.53 16.18
N THR A 210 -5.47 -12.11 16.14
CA THR A 210 -6.15 -11.68 14.92
C THR A 210 -7.05 -10.49 15.18
N PHE A 211 -6.99 -9.50 14.29
CA PHE A 211 -7.86 -8.34 14.31
C PHE A 211 -8.65 -8.22 13.01
N GLY A 212 -9.92 -7.84 13.13
CA GLY A 212 -10.73 -7.33 12.04
C GLY A 212 -10.66 -5.81 12.01
N TYR A 213 -10.79 -5.24 10.81
CA TYR A 213 -10.77 -3.80 10.60
C TYR A 213 -12.15 -3.28 10.21
N ARG A 214 -12.54 -2.15 10.78
CA ARG A 214 -13.73 -1.39 10.38
C ARG A 214 -13.32 0.02 9.99
N LEU A 215 -13.71 0.43 8.79
CA LEU A 215 -13.62 1.82 8.36
C LEU A 215 -15.00 2.45 8.56
N ASP A 216 -15.04 3.54 9.31
CA ASP A 216 -16.25 4.32 9.54
C ASP A 216 -16.09 5.68 8.85
N GLU A 217 -16.96 5.95 7.87
CA GLU A 217 -17.08 7.26 7.23
C GLU A 217 -17.82 8.21 8.20
N PRO A 218 -17.36 9.47 8.36
CA PRO A 218 -18.13 10.45 9.11
C PRO A 218 -19.51 10.66 8.49
N ASP A 219 -20.50 10.93 9.33
CA ASP A 219 -21.82 11.31 8.84
C ASP A 219 -21.70 12.51 7.89
N SER A 220 -22.20 12.34 6.67
CA SER A 220 -22.28 13.42 5.69
C SER A 220 -23.72 13.89 5.56
N ARG A 221 -23.88 15.18 5.30
CA ARG A 221 -25.19 15.81 5.09
C ARG A 221 -25.32 16.24 3.66
N ARG A 222 -26.43 15.87 3.03
CA ARG A 222 -26.77 16.32 1.69
C ARG A 222 -27.85 17.37 1.78
N PHE A 223 -27.63 18.51 1.13
CA PHE A 223 -28.71 19.48 0.99
C PHE A 223 -29.87 18.90 0.19
N VAL A 224 -31.09 19.09 0.69
CA VAL A 224 -32.33 18.77 0.01
C VAL A 224 -32.70 19.98 -0.86
N PRO A 225 -32.58 19.90 -2.20
CA PRO A 225 -32.77 21.05 -3.08
C PRO A 225 -34.15 21.71 -2.96
N GLU A 226 -35.17 20.93 -2.64
CA GLU A 226 -36.55 21.38 -2.41
C GLU A 226 -36.63 22.28 -1.17
N ARG A 227 -36.03 21.86 -0.04
CA ARG A 227 -36.06 22.64 1.22
C ARG A 227 -35.29 23.95 1.11
N LEU A 228 -34.17 23.94 0.38
CA LEU A 228 -33.44 25.16 0.04
C LEU A 228 -34.32 26.13 -0.77
N ARG A 229 -35.04 25.62 -1.79
CA ARG A 229 -35.95 26.42 -2.62
C ARG A 229 -37.11 26.99 -1.81
N GLU A 230 -37.73 26.20 -0.93
CA GLU A 230 -38.83 26.63 -0.06
C GLU A 230 -38.42 27.79 0.87
N LEU A 231 -37.17 27.80 1.32
CA LEU A 231 -36.61 28.86 2.15
C LEU A 231 -35.95 29.99 1.34
N GLY A 232 -36.03 29.95 0.01
CA GLY A 232 -35.44 30.96 -0.88
C GLY A 232 -33.91 31.00 -0.85
N LEU A 233 -33.26 29.92 -0.39
CA LEU A 233 -31.81 29.84 -0.25
C LEU A 233 -31.17 29.39 -1.56
N SER A 234 -30.27 30.22 -2.09
CA SER A 234 -29.48 29.88 -3.27
C SER A 234 -28.14 30.62 -3.30
N GLY A 235 -27.17 30.08 -4.03
CA GLY A 235 -25.88 30.74 -4.22
C GLY A 235 -25.01 30.79 -2.95
N PRO A 236 -24.26 31.88 -2.70
CA PRO A 236 -23.25 31.95 -1.63
C PRO A 236 -23.78 31.65 -0.22
N VAL A 237 -25.06 31.93 0.05
CA VAL A 237 -25.70 31.72 1.36
C VAL A 237 -25.77 30.23 1.73
N VAL A 238 -25.89 29.33 0.75
CA VAL A 238 -25.91 27.88 0.97
C VAL A 238 -24.52 27.40 1.40
N GLY A 239 -23.47 27.96 0.80
CA GLY A 239 -22.09 27.68 1.21
C GLY A 239 -21.77 28.24 2.60
N GLU A 240 -22.35 29.40 2.98
CA GLU A 240 -22.24 29.91 4.35
C GLU A 240 -22.97 29.01 5.35
N LEU A 241 -24.19 28.58 5.03
CA LEU A 241 -24.97 27.63 5.82
C LEU A 241 -24.22 26.31 6.03
N GLN A 242 -23.59 25.78 4.97
CA GLN A 242 -22.78 24.56 5.06
C GLN A 242 -21.57 24.71 5.99
N ARG A 243 -20.91 25.87 5.98
CA ARG A 243 -19.71 26.12 6.81
C ARG A 243 -20.04 26.46 8.26
N ARG A 244 -21.13 27.19 8.50
CA ARG A 244 -21.47 27.75 9.83
C ARG A 244 -22.50 26.92 10.58
N GLY A 245 -23.19 26.01 9.90
CA GLY A 245 -24.29 25.22 10.47
C GLY A 245 -25.61 25.99 10.57
N GLU A 246 -25.59 27.31 10.47
CA GLU A 246 -26.77 28.19 10.43
C GLU A 246 -26.47 29.48 9.66
N VAL A 247 -27.53 30.11 9.14
CA VAL A 247 -27.45 31.42 8.47
C VAL A 247 -28.71 32.23 8.74
N ARG A 248 -28.56 33.56 8.83
CA ARG A 248 -29.68 34.48 9.02
C ARG A 248 -30.20 34.96 7.68
N VAL A 249 -31.49 34.73 7.40
CA VAL A 249 -32.19 35.17 6.19
C VAL A 249 -33.38 36.01 6.60
N GLY A 250 -33.25 37.33 6.41
CA GLY A 250 -34.18 38.30 6.98
C GLY A 250 -34.17 38.24 8.51
N ASP A 251 -35.35 38.03 9.10
CA ASP A 251 -35.53 37.93 10.55
C ASP A 251 -35.41 36.50 11.09
N ARG A 252 -35.28 35.50 10.21
CA ARG A 252 -35.22 34.08 10.57
C ARG A 252 -33.79 33.56 10.53
N THR A 253 -33.46 32.69 11.47
CA THR A 253 -32.27 31.83 11.39
C THR A 253 -32.70 30.50 10.77
N VAL A 254 -31.99 30.07 9.72
CA VAL A 254 -32.15 28.75 9.11
C VAL A 254 -30.95 27.90 9.48
N THR A 255 -31.20 26.71 10.01
CA THR A 255 -30.17 25.75 10.39
C THR A 255 -29.91 24.72 9.30
N LEU A 256 -28.76 24.05 9.37
CA LEU A 256 -28.38 23.00 8.42
C LEU A 256 -29.36 21.84 8.45
N ASP A 257 -29.88 21.47 9.63
CA ASP A 257 -30.87 20.39 9.82
C ASP A 257 -32.17 20.64 9.05
N GLU A 258 -32.59 21.90 8.93
CA GLU A 258 -33.82 22.25 8.22
C GLU A 258 -33.74 22.01 6.72
N VAL A 259 -32.52 21.97 6.14
CA VAL A 259 -32.32 21.92 4.69
C VAL A 259 -31.44 20.77 4.23
N SER A 260 -31.01 19.89 5.14
CA SER A 260 -30.20 18.72 4.82
C SER A 260 -30.81 17.43 5.37
N GLU A 261 -30.36 16.31 4.81
CA GLU A 261 -30.61 14.94 5.27
C GLU A 261 -29.32 14.13 5.26
#